data_AF-A0A7V1PYL9-F1
#
_entry.id   AF-A0A7V1PYL9-F1
#
_cell.length_a   1.000
_cell.length_b   1.000
_cell.length_c   1.000
_cell.angle_alpha   90.00
_cell.angle_beta   90.00
_cell.angle_gamma   90.00
#
_symmetry.space_group_name_H-M   'P 1'
#
loop_
_entity.id
_entity.type
_entity.pdbx_description
1 polymer ?
#
loop_
_entity_poly.entity_id
_entity_poly.type
_entity_poly.pdbx_seq_one_letter_code
_entity_poly.pdbx_strand_id
1 'polypeptide(L)'
;REFYKRVREKRNPILNSEDIIINKVGVDLFEKFFKNYTKKQWNLEPKELSPSVCGRIPVRTNTDDRYFTDKFQFMPKDGYTKMFEKMLSHENIEIILNTDYKTILEDIKFDKMIYTGPIDHFFDYQFGKLPYRSIKFKYKHFNQEYYQPVAQINCVSDFVKYTRVVEHKYLSGQKFHDTSLSFEYPEIEGEPFYPIPNNGNNNQYHKYKNEMEKQKNIIFCGRLVEYKYYNMDQVVANSLKVFGKELNNE
;
A
#
# COMPACT_ATOMS: atom_id res chain seq x y z
N ARG A 1 9.91 20.37 20.54
CA ARG A 1 8.55 20.28 21.13
C ARG A 1 7.88 21.66 21.23
N GLU A 2 8.54 22.66 21.83
CA GLU A 2 8.00 24.02 21.93
C GLU A 2 7.67 24.67 20.59
N PHE A 3 8.51 24.45 19.57
CA PHE A 3 8.22 24.91 18.20
C PHE A 3 6.84 24.46 17.71
N TYR A 4 6.52 23.16 17.80
CA TYR A 4 5.22 22.63 17.36
C TYR A 4 4.05 23.16 18.19
N LYS A 5 4.21 23.38 19.50
CA LYS A 5 3.16 23.99 20.32
C LYS A 5 2.79 25.40 19.83
N ARG A 6 3.77 26.15 19.32
CA ARG A 6 3.59 27.50 18.80
C ARG A 6 2.96 27.53 17.41
N VAL A 7 3.34 26.62 16.52
CA VAL A 7 2.94 26.69 15.11
C VAL A 7 1.75 25.80 14.72
N ARG A 8 1.42 24.78 15.53
CA ARG A 8 0.28 23.90 15.23
C ARG A 8 -1.03 24.63 15.46
N GLU A 9 -2.02 24.33 14.62
CA GLU A 9 -3.39 24.79 14.83
C GLU A 9 -4.20 23.63 15.38
N LYS A 10 -4.80 23.79 16.57
CA LYS A 10 -5.61 22.72 17.15
C LYS A 10 -6.86 22.49 16.28
N ARG A 11 -7.00 21.28 15.73
CA ARG A 11 -8.18 20.85 14.96
C ARG A 11 -8.90 19.77 15.77
N ASN A 12 -10.17 19.98 16.08
CA ASN A 12 -11.01 19.01 16.77
C ASN A 12 -12.49 19.23 16.34
N PRO A 13 -13.15 18.23 15.73
CA PRO A 13 -12.65 16.89 15.42
C PRO A 13 -11.56 16.91 14.31
N ILE A 14 -10.76 15.83 14.26
CA ILE A 14 -9.86 15.55 13.13
C ILE A 14 -10.66 14.79 12.07
N LEU A 15 -10.94 15.43 10.93
CA LEU A 15 -11.84 14.86 9.92
C LEU A 15 -11.08 14.28 8.73
N ASN A 16 -9.91 14.81 8.40
CA ASN A 16 -9.18 14.46 7.19
C ASN A 16 -7.65 14.49 7.37
N SER A 17 -6.93 14.21 6.29
CA SER A 17 -5.46 14.21 6.24
C SER A 17 -4.83 15.61 6.38
N GLU A 18 -5.52 16.68 6.02
CA GLU A 18 -5.05 18.05 6.28
C GLU A 18 -5.08 18.36 7.78
N ASP A 19 -6.23 18.12 8.42
CA ASP A 19 -6.47 18.39 9.84
C ASP A 19 -5.42 17.71 10.72
N ILE A 20 -5.16 16.41 10.49
CA ILE A 20 -4.24 15.64 11.33
C ILE A 20 -2.79 16.13 11.24
N ILE A 21 -2.37 16.64 10.08
CA ILE A 21 -1.00 17.13 9.90
C ILE A 21 -0.89 18.55 10.44
N ILE A 22 -1.81 19.45 10.11
CA ILE A 22 -1.81 20.83 10.65
C ILE A 22 -1.88 20.80 12.18
N ASN A 23 -2.69 19.90 12.76
CA ASN A 23 -2.80 19.73 14.21
C ASN A 23 -1.51 19.22 14.88
N LYS A 24 -0.60 18.59 14.12
CA LYS A 24 0.70 18.12 14.62
C LYS A 24 1.83 19.12 14.35
N VAL A 25 1.92 19.69 13.15
CA VAL A 25 3.10 20.43 12.67
C VAL A 25 2.83 21.84 12.17
N GLY A 26 1.56 22.27 12.08
CA GLY A 26 1.18 23.57 11.54
C GLY A 26 1.15 23.64 10.01
N VAL A 27 0.67 24.77 9.48
CA VAL A 27 0.43 24.98 8.05
C VAL A 27 1.72 24.97 7.23
N ASP A 28 2.77 25.67 7.66
CA ASP A 28 4.01 25.79 6.87
C ASP A 28 4.64 24.43 6.53
N LEU A 29 4.75 23.53 7.52
CA LEU A 29 5.29 22.19 7.31
C LEU A 29 4.31 21.28 6.55
N PHE A 30 3.00 21.46 6.74
CA PHE A 30 2.00 20.78 5.92
C PHE A 30 2.15 21.13 4.43
N GLU A 31 2.27 22.42 4.11
CA GLU A 31 2.39 22.88 2.72
C GLU A 31 3.68 22.41 2.07
N LYS A 32 4.81 22.48 2.80
CA LYS A 32 6.13 22.07 2.29
C LYS A 32 6.26 20.57 2.05
N PHE A 33 5.72 19.73 2.93
CA PHE A 33 6.01 18.29 2.93
C PHE A 33 4.83 17.41 2.53
N PHE A 34 3.59 17.83 2.76
CA PHE A 34 2.42 16.96 2.63
C PHE A 34 1.50 17.36 1.49
N LYS A 35 1.14 18.64 1.38
CA LYS A 35 0.09 19.13 0.48
C LYS A 35 0.30 18.68 -0.97
N ASN A 36 1.39 19.11 -1.59
CA ASN A 36 1.64 18.85 -3.01
C ASN A 36 1.99 17.39 -3.29
N TYR A 37 2.73 16.73 -2.39
CA TYR A 37 2.99 15.29 -2.49
C TYR A 37 1.70 14.48 -2.47
N THR A 38 0.79 14.80 -1.55
CA THR A 38 -0.50 14.10 -1.40
C THR A 38 -1.39 14.31 -2.61
N LYS A 39 -1.52 15.56 -3.09
CA LYS A 39 -2.26 15.85 -4.33
C LYS A 39 -1.73 15.03 -5.51
N LYS A 40 -0.41 14.99 -5.68
CA LYS A 40 0.22 14.24 -6.77
C LYS A 40 0.01 12.72 -6.61
N GLN A 41 0.20 12.19 -5.40
CA GLN A 41 0.03 10.77 -5.10
C GLN A 41 -1.40 10.29 -5.30
N TRP A 42 -2.40 11.07 -4.87
CA TRP A 42 -3.79 10.62 -4.77
C TRP A 42 -4.72 11.22 -5.81
N ASN A 43 -4.28 12.27 -6.52
CA ASN A 43 -5.14 13.10 -7.37
C ASN A 43 -6.36 13.65 -6.60
N LEU A 44 -6.17 13.93 -5.31
CA LEU A 44 -7.17 14.42 -4.36
C LEU A 44 -6.51 15.40 -3.40
N GLU A 45 -7.26 16.38 -2.92
CA GLU A 45 -6.83 17.27 -1.86
C GLU A 45 -6.69 16.50 -0.54
N PRO A 46 -5.72 16.87 0.33
CA PRO A 46 -5.59 16.23 1.65
C PRO A 46 -6.86 16.28 2.51
N LYS A 47 -7.72 17.30 2.31
CA LYS A 47 -9.03 17.41 2.96
C LYS A 47 -10.06 16.38 2.52
N GLU A 48 -9.84 15.71 1.38
CA GLU A 48 -10.73 14.69 0.80
C GLU A 48 -10.33 13.26 1.21
N LEU A 49 -9.22 13.12 1.93
CA LEU A 49 -8.65 11.84 2.34
C LEU A 49 -8.82 11.62 3.84
N SER A 50 -9.05 10.37 4.24
CA SER A 50 -9.06 9.96 5.65
C SER A 50 -7.79 10.43 6.39
N PRO A 51 -7.87 10.79 7.69
CA PRO A 51 -6.70 11.12 8.52
C PRO A 51 -5.60 10.05 8.50
N SER A 52 -5.98 8.78 8.30
CA SER A 52 -5.04 7.64 8.26
C SER A 52 -4.04 7.69 7.10
N VAL A 53 -4.32 8.46 6.03
CA VAL A 53 -3.42 8.57 4.87
C VAL A 53 -2.16 9.33 5.21
N CYS A 54 -2.26 10.58 5.64
CA CYS A 54 -1.07 11.35 6.05
C CYS A 54 -0.64 11.02 7.48
N GLY A 55 -1.58 10.64 8.35
CA GLY A 55 -1.34 10.35 9.76
C GLY A 55 -0.35 9.21 10.04
N ARG A 56 -0.11 8.35 9.05
CA ARG A 56 0.89 7.27 9.10
C ARG A 56 2.33 7.78 9.19
N ILE A 57 2.60 9.01 8.75
CA ILE A 57 3.95 9.60 8.82
C ILE A 57 4.11 10.18 10.23
N PRO A 58 5.00 9.61 11.07
CA PRO A 58 5.16 10.06 12.44
C PRO A 58 5.84 11.43 12.47
N VAL A 59 5.41 12.29 13.39
CA VAL A 59 6.08 13.55 13.70
C VAL A 59 7.00 13.30 14.89
N ARG A 60 8.29 13.52 14.69
CA ARG A 60 9.32 13.25 15.70
C ARG A 60 9.92 14.54 16.25
N THR A 61 10.48 14.44 17.44
CA THR A 61 11.21 15.55 18.10
C THR A 61 12.62 15.13 18.54
N ASN A 62 13.08 13.98 18.06
CA ASN A 62 14.45 13.47 18.19
C ASN A 62 15.12 13.48 16.81
N THR A 63 16.35 12.99 16.73
CA THR A 63 17.17 12.95 15.50
C THR A 63 17.09 11.61 14.77
N ASP A 64 16.12 10.76 15.11
CA ASP A 64 15.93 9.47 14.43
C ASP A 64 15.32 9.71 13.05
N ASP A 65 16.09 9.44 12.01
CA ASP A 65 15.78 9.67 10.59
C ASP A 65 15.24 8.42 9.89
N ARG A 66 15.19 7.26 10.57
CA ARG A 66 14.70 6.01 9.98
C ARG A 66 13.24 6.15 9.57
N TYR A 67 12.87 5.69 8.38
CA TYR A 67 11.46 5.78 7.94
C TYR A 67 10.53 4.93 8.82
N PHE A 68 10.98 3.74 9.21
CA PHE A 68 10.28 2.83 10.12
C PHE A 68 10.97 2.75 11.48
N THR A 69 10.19 2.59 12.55
CA THR A 69 10.68 2.42 13.93
C THR A 69 10.48 1.01 14.45
N ASP A 70 10.00 0.10 13.60
CA ASP A 70 9.78 -1.30 13.89
C ASP A 70 11.05 -1.99 14.38
N LYS A 71 10.89 -2.98 15.26
CA LYS A 71 12.01 -3.72 15.86
C LYS A 71 12.81 -4.53 14.84
N PHE A 72 12.14 -5.08 13.83
CA PHE A 72 12.73 -5.92 12.80
C PHE A 72 12.58 -5.25 11.43
N GLN A 73 13.70 -4.87 10.83
CA GLN A 73 13.74 -4.17 9.55
C GLN A 73 14.79 -4.84 8.67
N PHE A 74 14.35 -5.75 7.78
CA PHE A 74 15.23 -6.55 6.95
C PHE A 74 14.63 -6.76 5.57
N MET A 75 15.53 -6.87 4.58
CA MET A 75 15.19 -7.29 3.22
C MET A 75 15.54 -8.78 3.07
N PRO A 76 14.74 -9.58 2.36
CA PRO A 76 15.12 -10.96 2.06
C PRO A 76 16.44 -10.99 1.28
N LYS A 77 17.43 -11.74 1.79
CA LYS A 77 18.79 -11.78 1.25
C LYS A 77 18.84 -12.07 -0.26
N ASP A 78 18.01 -13.01 -0.71
CA ASP A 78 17.95 -13.44 -2.11
C ASP A 78 16.74 -12.85 -2.86
N GLY A 79 16.12 -11.79 -2.29
CA GLY A 79 14.93 -11.14 -2.83
C GLY A 79 13.61 -11.85 -2.50
N TYR A 80 12.50 -11.14 -2.73
CA TYR A 80 11.16 -11.64 -2.41
C TYR A 80 10.76 -12.85 -3.25
N THR A 81 11.13 -12.91 -4.53
CA THR A 81 10.80 -14.06 -5.40
C THR A 81 11.34 -15.36 -4.83
N LYS A 82 12.61 -15.40 -4.39
CA LYS A 82 13.20 -16.61 -3.77
C LYS A 82 12.56 -16.98 -2.44
N MET A 83 12.05 -16.00 -1.71
CA MET A 83 11.25 -16.25 -0.51
C MET A 83 9.90 -16.89 -0.86
N PHE A 84 9.19 -16.38 -1.89
CA PHE A 84 7.92 -16.95 -2.35
C PHE A 84 8.07 -18.35 -2.95
N GLU A 85 9.11 -18.58 -3.75
CA GLU A 85 9.41 -19.93 -4.28
C GLU A 85 9.53 -20.96 -3.14
N LYS A 86 10.21 -20.61 -2.03
CA LYS A 86 10.32 -21.47 -0.86
C LYS A 86 8.99 -21.65 -0.11
N MET A 87 8.17 -20.60 -0.02
CA MET A 87 6.85 -20.70 0.63
C MET A 87 5.88 -21.60 -0.15
N LEU A 88 6.03 -21.67 -1.47
CA LEU A 88 5.13 -22.39 -2.37
C LEU A 88 5.69 -23.72 -2.89
N SER A 89 6.82 -24.21 -2.35
CA SER A 89 7.51 -25.40 -2.87
C SER A 89 6.98 -26.74 -2.33
N HIS A 90 5.88 -26.74 -1.59
CA HIS A 90 5.31 -27.96 -1.03
C HIS A 90 4.62 -28.79 -2.12
N GLU A 91 4.72 -30.12 -2.09
CA GLU A 91 4.17 -31.01 -3.13
C GLU A 91 2.64 -30.89 -3.29
N ASN A 92 1.94 -30.49 -2.22
CA ASN A 92 0.50 -30.20 -2.22
C ASN A 92 0.11 -28.84 -2.81
N ILE A 93 1.07 -28.05 -3.32
CA ILE A 93 0.82 -26.73 -3.90
C ILE A 93 1.09 -26.79 -5.40
N GLU A 94 0.03 -26.64 -6.18
CA GLU A 94 0.13 -26.42 -7.62
C GLU A 94 -0.01 -24.91 -7.93
N ILE A 95 0.81 -24.41 -8.87
CA ILE A 95 0.84 -23.00 -9.23
C ILE A 95 0.48 -22.85 -10.70
N ILE A 96 -0.60 -22.12 -10.96
CA ILE A 96 -1.02 -21.72 -12.31
C ILE A 96 -0.83 -20.21 -12.40
N LEU A 97 -0.01 -19.75 -13.35
CA LEU A 97 0.29 -18.33 -13.58
C LEU A 97 -0.41 -17.84 -14.85
N ASN A 98 -0.57 -16.51 -14.97
CA ASN A 98 -1.20 -15.87 -16.13
C ASN A 98 -2.65 -16.34 -16.35
N THR A 99 -3.41 -16.50 -15.25
CA THR A 99 -4.78 -17.03 -15.27
C THR A 99 -5.66 -16.19 -14.34
N ASP A 100 -6.76 -15.67 -14.89
CA ASP A 100 -7.85 -15.15 -14.07
C ASP A 100 -8.66 -16.34 -13.55
N TYR A 101 -8.90 -16.39 -12.24
CA TYR A 101 -9.64 -17.50 -11.62
C TYR A 101 -11.01 -17.75 -12.27
N LYS A 102 -11.69 -16.70 -12.77
CA LYS A 102 -13.00 -16.86 -13.43
C LYS A 102 -12.93 -17.72 -14.68
N THR A 103 -11.78 -17.79 -15.34
CA THR A 103 -11.59 -18.55 -16.58
C THR A 103 -11.46 -20.06 -16.37
N ILE A 104 -11.23 -20.50 -15.13
CA ILE A 104 -10.96 -21.90 -14.77
C ILE A 104 -11.94 -22.43 -13.70
N LEU A 105 -12.94 -21.63 -13.30
CA LEU A 105 -13.91 -22.00 -12.28
C LEU A 105 -14.69 -23.28 -12.61
N GLU A 106 -14.94 -23.52 -13.89
CA GLU A 106 -15.66 -24.72 -14.36
C GLU A 106 -14.73 -25.94 -14.50
N ASP A 107 -13.42 -25.72 -14.67
CA ASP A 107 -12.43 -26.76 -14.90
C ASP A 107 -11.86 -27.35 -13.60
N ILE A 108 -11.93 -26.60 -12.49
CA ILE A 108 -11.32 -26.98 -11.22
C ILE A 108 -12.38 -27.22 -10.15
N LYS A 109 -12.33 -28.40 -9.53
CA LYS A 109 -13.13 -28.73 -8.34
C LYS A 109 -12.37 -28.34 -7.08
N PHE A 110 -13.03 -27.64 -6.18
CA PHE A 110 -12.48 -27.24 -4.88
C PHE A 110 -13.57 -27.23 -3.80
N ASP A 111 -13.19 -27.51 -2.55
CA ASP A 111 -14.12 -27.48 -1.41
C ASP A 111 -14.29 -26.06 -0.85
N LYS A 112 -13.20 -25.29 -0.81
CA LYS A 112 -13.14 -23.90 -0.36
C LYS A 112 -12.29 -23.06 -1.31
N MET A 113 -12.62 -21.77 -1.42
CA MET A 113 -11.83 -20.79 -2.14
C MET A 113 -11.24 -19.77 -1.18
N ILE A 114 -9.96 -19.42 -1.35
CA ILE A 114 -9.37 -18.22 -0.74
C ILE A 114 -9.27 -17.16 -1.83
N TYR A 115 -9.95 -16.03 -1.65
CA TYR A 115 -9.94 -14.93 -2.60
C TYR A 115 -9.20 -13.71 -2.03
N THR A 116 -8.20 -13.22 -2.75
CA THR A 116 -7.33 -12.11 -2.34
C THR A 116 -7.34 -10.92 -3.31
N GLY A 117 -8.11 -11.02 -4.41
CA GLY A 117 -8.22 -10.01 -5.47
C GLY A 117 -9.16 -8.84 -5.14
N PRO A 118 -9.42 -7.92 -6.09
CA PRO A 118 -10.35 -6.81 -5.89
C PRO A 118 -11.80 -7.30 -5.66
N ILE A 119 -12.41 -6.92 -4.54
CA ILE A 119 -13.73 -7.44 -4.17
C ILE A 119 -14.86 -7.02 -5.13
N ASP A 120 -14.72 -5.85 -5.74
CA ASP A 120 -15.62 -5.37 -6.76
C ASP A 120 -15.55 -6.22 -8.03
N HIS A 121 -14.36 -6.68 -8.43
CA HIS A 121 -14.20 -7.63 -9.53
C HIS A 121 -14.84 -8.98 -9.19
N PHE A 122 -14.67 -9.49 -7.97
CA PHE A 122 -15.29 -10.75 -7.53
C PHE A 122 -16.81 -10.77 -7.75
N PHE A 123 -17.47 -9.64 -7.46
CA PHE A 123 -18.92 -9.47 -7.59
C PHE A 123 -19.36 -8.75 -8.89
N ASP A 124 -18.58 -8.90 -9.97
CA ASP A 124 -18.88 -8.36 -11.31
C ASP A 124 -19.26 -6.86 -11.31
N TYR A 125 -18.66 -6.11 -10.41
CA TYR A 125 -18.87 -4.68 -10.22
C TYR A 125 -20.34 -4.30 -9.99
N GLN A 126 -21.15 -5.17 -9.35
CA GLN A 126 -22.58 -4.93 -9.13
C GLN A 126 -22.92 -3.61 -8.39
N PHE A 127 -21.99 -3.08 -7.59
CA PHE A 127 -22.12 -1.76 -6.95
C PHE A 127 -21.17 -0.72 -7.54
N GLY A 128 -20.67 -0.94 -8.75
CA GLY A 128 -19.65 -0.13 -9.43
C GLY A 128 -18.22 -0.48 -9.02
N LYS A 129 -17.24 0.00 -9.80
CA LYS A 129 -15.81 -0.17 -9.51
C LYS A 129 -15.43 0.56 -8.22
N LEU A 130 -14.66 -0.10 -7.36
CA LEU A 130 -14.05 0.54 -6.20
C LEU A 130 -12.84 1.37 -6.65
N PRO A 131 -12.69 2.62 -6.19
CA PRO A 131 -11.55 3.43 -6.61
C PRO A 131 -10.23 2.92 -6.03
N TYR A 132 -9.23 2.73 -6.88
CA TYR A 132 -7.85 2.47 -6.48
C TYR A 132 -6.92 3.49 -7.11
N ARG A 133 -5.78 3.71 -6.48
CA ARG A 133 -4.65 4.40 -7.10
C ARG A 133 -3.72 3.38 -7.72
N SER A 134 -3.34 3.63 -8.96
CA SER A 134 -2.33 2.88 -9.70
C SER A 134 -0.98 3.60 -9.65
N ILE A 135 0.11 2.91 -9.98
CA ILE A 135 1.45 3.47 -10.12
C ILE A 135 2.07 2.94 -11.41
N LYS A 136 2.59 3.86 -12.22
CA LYS A 136 3.46 3.55 -13.35
C LYS A 136 4.91 3.73 -12.96
N PHE A 137 5.71 2.71 -13.20
CA PHE A 137 7.14 2.73 -12.98
C PHE A 137 7.87 3.03 -14.28
N LYS A 138 8.79 4.00 -14.26
CA LYS A 138 9.80 4.18 -15.31
C LYS A 138 11.17 3.84 -14.76
N TYR A 139 11.76 2.78 -15.28
CA TYR A 139 13.09 2.36 -14.87
C TYR A 139 14.16 3.13 -15.65
N LYS A 140 15.23 3.51 -14.97
CA LYS A 140 16.44 4.07 -15.57
C LYS A 140 17.66 3.38 -15.02
N HIS A 141 18.64 3.21 -15.88
CA HIS A 141 19.93 2.63 -15.55
C HIS A 141 21.02 3.69 -15.73
N PHE A 142 22.00 3.70 -14.84
CA PHE A 142 23.11 4.64 -14.86
C PHE A 142 24.42 3.90 -14.66
N ASN A 143 25.41 4.23 -15.49
CA ASN A 143 26.76 3.72 -15.40
C ASN A 143 27.56 4.46 -14.31
N GLN A 144 27.15 4.25 -13.06
CA GLN A 144 27.82 4.71 -11.85
C GLN A 144 27.33 3.92 -10.65
N GLU A 145 28.13 3.89 -9.58
CA GLU A 145 27.82 3.04 -8.44
C GLU A 145 26.59 3.53 -7.67
N TYR A 146 26.50 4.81 -7.30
CA TYR A 146 25.29 5.32 -6.65
C TYR A 146 24.82 6.60 -7.33
N TYR A 147 23.51 6.73 -7.54
CA TYR A 147 22.92 7.92 -8.18
C TYR A 147 22.40 8.94 -7.17
N GLN A 148 21.87 8.48 -6.04
CA GLN A 148 21.35 9.32 -4.97
C GLN A 148 21.91 8.87 -3.61
N PRO A 149 21.93 9.72 -2.58
CA PRO A 149 22.54 9.40 -1.28
C PRO A 149 21.79 8.36 -0.44
N VAL A 150 20.55 8.01 -0.80
CA VAL A 150 19.67 7.13 -0.03
C VAL A 150 18.79 6.29 -0.95
N ALA A 151 18.19 5.22 -0.42
CA ALA A 151 17.34 4.31 -1.18
C ALA A 151 16.13 4.98 -1.86
N GLN A 152 15.55 6.02 -1.26
CA GLN A 152 14.37 6.69 -1.79
C GLN A 152 14.43 8.20 -1.54
N ILE A 153 14.15 9.00 -2.58
CA ILE A 153 13.94 10.44 -2.46
C ILE A 153 12.52 10.79 -2.91
N ASN A 154 11.77 11.44 -2.02
CA ASN A 154 10.43 11.95 -2.34
C ASN A 154 10.54 13.33 -3.01
N CYS A 155 9.76 13.52 -4.06
CA CYS A 155 9.61 14.80 -4.73
C CYS A 155 8.31 15.47 -4.28
N VAL A 156 8.40 16.47 -3.42
CA VAL A 156 7.24 17.23 -2.91
C VAL A 156 6.80 18.36 -3.85
N SER A 157 7.62 18.67 -4.88
CA SER A 157 7.30 19.67 -5.91
C SER A 157 6.00 19.32 -6.65
N ASP A 158 5.20 20.35 -6.92
CA ASP A 158 3.96 20.32 -7.69
C ASP A 158 4.18 20.30 -9.21
N PHE A 159 5.29 20.84 -9.71
CA PHE A 159 5.63 20.84 -11.14
C PHE A 159 6.32 19.56 -11.63
N VAL A 160 6.85 18.73 -10.73
CA VAL A 160 7.45 17.43 -11.08
C VAL A 160 6.41 16.31 -11.02
N LYS A 161 6.26 15.56 -12.12
CA LYS A 161 5.21 14.55 -12.28
C LYS A 161 5.37 13.27 -11.45
N TYR A 162 6.60 12.82 -11.17
CA TYR A 162 6.81 11.63 -10.33
C TYR A 162 6.74 11.99 -8.83
N THR A 163 6.30 11.06 -7.99
CA THR A 163 6.25 11.25 -6.53
C THR A 163 7.57 10.93 -5.86
N ARG A 164 8.29 9.93 -6.35
CA ARG A 164 9.57 9.52 -5.77
C ARG A 164 10.46 8.80 -6.76
N VAL A 165 11.72 8.72 -6.39
CA VAL A 165 12.74 7.92 -7.07
C VAL A 165 13.31 6.92 -6.08
N VAL A 166 13.34 5.65 -6.46
CA VAL A 166 13.88 4.55 -5.64
C VAL A 166 15.12 3.98 -6.31
N GLU A 167 16.25 4.00 -5.61
CA GLU A 167 17.48 3.34 -6.01
C GLU A 167 17.57 1.96 -5.33
N HIS A 168 17.29 0.92 -6.11
CA HIS A 168 17.04 -0.43 -5.59
C HIS A 168 18.28 -1.07 -4.94
N LYS A 169 19.48 -0.63 -5.34
CA LYS A 169 20.74 -1.18 -4.85
C LYS A 169 20.95 -1.01 -3.35
N TYR A 170 20.47 0.11 -2.78
CA TYR A 170 20.49 0.32 -1.32
C TYR A 170 19.62 -0.69 -0.57
N LEU A 171 18.53 -1.17 -1.18
CA LEU A 171 17.60 -2.09 -0.55
C LEU A 171 18.05 -3.54 -0.69
N SER A 172 18.61 -3.92 -1.84
CA SER A 172 19.09 -5.29 -2.06
C SER A 172 20.47 -5.55 -1.45
N GLY A 173 21.27 -4.51 -1.23
CA GLY A 173 22.69 -4.67 -0.84
C GLY A 173 23.55 -5.25 -1.96
N GLN A 174 23.06 -5.26 -3.20
CA GLN A 174 23.79 -5.75 -4.36
C GLN A 174 25.08 -4.95 -4.57
N LYS A 175 26.19 -5.63 -4.82
CA LYS A 175 27.47 -5.01 -5.19
C LYS A 175 27.64 -5.08 -6.71
N PHE A 176 27.56 -3.93 -7.37
CA PHE A 176 27.67 -3.82 -8.82
C PHE A 176 28.14 -2.41 -9.18
N HIS A 177 28.84 -2.24 -10.30
CA HIS A 177 29.43 -0.96 -10.72
C HIS A 177 28.38 0.05 -11.21
N ASP A 178 27.23 -0.44 -11.67
CA ASP A 178 26.12 0.39 -12.13
C ASP A 178 24.94 0.38 -11.14
N THR A 179 23.95 1.23 -11.40
CA THR A 179 22.73 1.30 -10.59
C THR A 179 21.46 1.43 -11.42
N SER A 180 20.36 0.93 -10.87
CA SER A 180 19.03 0.96 -11.48
C SER A 180 18.04 1.62 -10.52
N LEU A 181 17.28 2.57 -11.05
CA LEU A 181 16.31 3.36 -10.32
C LEU A 181 14.92 3.19 -10.93
N SER A 182 13.89 3.31 -10.10
CA SER A 182 12.52 3.48 -10.56
C SER A 182 11.98 4.85 -10.21
N PHE A 183 11.36 5.49 -11.20
CA PHE A 183 10.61 6.73 -11.05
C PHE A 183 9.12 6.36 -11.00
N GLU A 184 8.44 6.75 -9.92
CA GLU A 184 7.04 6.38 -9.69
C GLU A 184 6.09 7.51 -10.08
N TYR A 185 5.19 7.22 -11.01
CA TYR A 185 4.16 8.13 -11.51
C TYR A 185 2.79 7.61 -11.09
N PRO A 186 2.09 8.30 -10.18
CA PRO A 186 0.75 7.89 -9.79
C PRO A 186 -0.24 8.01 -10.95
N GLU A 187 -1.05 6.97 -11.16
CA GLU A 187 -2.06 6.90 -12.23
C GLU A 187 -3.44 6.57 -11.65
N ILE A 188 -4.49 6.96 -12.37
CA ILE A 188 -5.89 6.65 -11.98
C ILE A 188 -6.24 5.24 -12.47
N GLU A 189 -5.74 4.86 -13.64
CA GLU A 189 -6.02 3.58 -14.30
C GLU A 189 -4.82 2.64 -14.19
N GLY A 190 -5.07 1.34 -14.34
CA GLY A 190 -4.08 0.28 -14.23
C GLY A 190 -4.26 -0.58 -12.98
N GLU A 191 -3.18 -1.27 -12.60
CA GLU A 191 -3.20 -2.22 -11.47
C GLU A 191 -3.60 -1.53 -10.15
N PRO A 192 -4.46 -2.17 -9.33
CA PRO A 192 -4.92 -1.58 -8.08
C PRO A 192 -3.83 -1.67 -7.00
N PHE A 193 -2.98 -0.65 -6.87
CA PHE A 193 -1.94 -0.63 -5.84
C PHE A 193 -2.47 -0.19 -4.47
N TYR A 194 -3.25 0.89 -4.41
CA TYR A 194 -3.71 1.48 -3.15
C TYR A 194 -5.22 1.72 -3.14
N PRO A 195 -5.97 1.19 -2.16
CA PRO A 195 -7.35 1.64 -1.94
C PRO A 195 -7.33 3.13 -1.57
N ILE A 196 -8.38 3.87 -1.96
CA ILE A 196 -8.50 5.30 -1.68
C ILE A 196 -9.43 5.48 -0.47
N PRO A 197 -8.90 5.64 0.76
CA PRO A 197 -9.73 5.70 1.96
C PRO A 197 -10.40 7.08 2.10
N ASN A 198 -11.69 7.12 1.79
CA ASN A 198 -12.58 8.24 2.07
C ASN A 198 -13.98 7.72 2.41
N ASN A 199 -14.86 8.59 2.91
CA ASN A 199 -16.20 8.18 3.35
C ASN A 199 -17.05 7.57 2.24
N GLY A 200 -16.99 8.12 1.01
CA GLY A 200 -17.76 7.63 -0.13
C GLY A 200 -17.36 6.20 -0.54
N ASN A 201 -16.06 5.95 -0.68
CA ASN A 201 -15.52 4.66 -1.07
C ASN A 201 -15.74 3.62 0.03
N ASN A 202 -15.61 4.00 1.30
CA ASN A 202 -15.91 3.11 2.42
C ASN A 202 -17.38 2.68 2.42
N ASN A 203 -18.32 3.60 2.16
CA ASN A 203 -19.74 3.28 2.06
C ASN A 203 -20.04 2.31 0.91
N GLN A 204 -19.37 2.45 -0.24
CA GLN A 204 -19.48 1.51 -1.35
C GLN A 204 -18.89 0.14 -0.99
N TYR A 205 -17.69 0.11 -0.38
CA TYR A 205 -17.06 -1.11 0.09
C TYR A 205 -17.93 -1.86 1.11
N HIS A 206 -18.64 -1.15 1.99
CA HIS A 206 -19.58 -1.77 2.94
C HIS A 206 -20.69 -2.59 2.26
N LYS A 207 -21.14 -2.19 1.06
CA LYS A 207 -22.10 -2.99 0.29
C LYS A 207 -21.49 -4.32 -0.14
N TYR A 208 -20.26 -4.30 -0.67
CA TYR A 208 -19.53 -5.51 -1.02
C TYR A 208 -19.24 -6.39 0.20
N LYS A 209 -18.87 -5.78 1.34
CA LYS A 209 -18.64 -6.50 2.59
C LYS A 209 -19.88 -7.28 3.05
N ASN A 210 -21.07 -6.69 2.94
CA ASN A 210 -22.31 -7.38 3.29
C ASN A 210 -22.58 -8.59 2.38
N GLU A 211 -22.16 -8.56 1.10
CA GLU A 211 -22.27 -9.71 0.20
C GLU A 211 -21.21 -10.78 0.49
N MET A 212 -20.01 -10.39 0.92
CA MET A 212 -18.96 -11.33 1.36
C MET A 212 -19.45 -12.20 2.52
N GLU A 213 -20.14 -11.60 3.49
CA GLU A 213 -20.66 -12.32 4.68
C GLU A 213 -21.68 -13.41 4.33
N LYS A 214 -22.23 -13.41 3.11
CA LYS A 214 -23.16 -14.44 2.62
C LYS A 214 -22.44 -15.63 1.97
N GLN A 215 -21.16 -15.50 1.62
CA GLN A 215 -20.39 -16.54 0.93
C GLN A 215 -19.76 -17.51 1.94
N LYS A 216 -20.36 -18.69 2.13
CA LYS A 216 -19.94 -19.63 3.18
C LYS A 216 -18.66 -20.40 2.86
N ASN A 217 -18.39 -20.68 1.59
CA ASN A 217 -17.26 -21.51 1.15
C ASN A 217 -16.09 -20.66 0.60
N ILE A 218 -16.12 -19.35 0.85
CA ILE A 218 -15.12 -18.42 0.34
C ILE A 218 -14.53 -17.63 1.49
N ILE A 219 -13.22 -17.70 1.61
CA ILE A 219 -12.43 -16.99 2.60
C ILE A 219 -11.83 -15.78 1.92
N PHE A 220 -12.19 -14.60 2.38
CA PHE A 220 -11.67 -13.34 1.86
C PHE A 220 -10.56 -12.82 2.78
N CYS A 221 -9.36 -12.60 2.23
CA CYS A 221 -8.21 -12.13 3.00
C CYS A 221 -7.24 -11.30 2.14
N GLY A 222 -6.78 -10.15 2.64
CA GLY A 222 -5.71 -9.36 2.02
C GLY A 222 -6.13 -7.94 1.62
N ARG A 223 -5.14 -7.17 1.14
CA ARG A 223 -5.27 -5.73 0.87
C ARG A 223 -6.44 -5.39 -0.06
N LEU A 224 -6.56 -6.07 -1.19
CA LEU A 224 -7.52 -5.72 -2.24
C LEU A 224 -8.94 -6.10 -1.83
N VAL A 225 -9.10 -7.34 -1.39
CA VAL A 225 -10.42 -7.87 -1.02
C VAL A 225 -10.99 -7.20 0.22
N GLU A 226 -10.15 -6.84 1.19
CA GLU A 226 -10.59 -6.12 2.40
C GLU A 226 -10.59 -4.60 2.23
N TYR A 227 -10.18 -4.10 1.05
CA TYR A 227 -10.07 -2.68 0.74
C TYR A 227 -9.27 -1.88 1.78
N LYS A 228 -8.15 -2.44 2.26
CA LYS A 228 -7.34 -1.89 3.37
C LYS A 228 -5.91 -1.59 2.95
N TYR A 229 -5.39 -0.46 3.40
CA TYR A 229 -3.99 -0.11 3.20
C TYR A 229 -3.08 -0.87 4.18
N TYR A 230 -2.77 -2.14 3.86
CA TYR A 230 -1.86 -2.98 4.66
C TYR A 230 -0.40 -2.92 4.22
N ASN A 231 0.52 -2.95 5.18
CA ASN A 231 1.92 -3.31 4.95
C ASN A 231 2.07 -4.85 4.83
N MET A 232 3.24 -5.33 4.37
CA MET A 232 3.48 -6.77 4.17
C MET A 232 3.33 -7.58 5.47
N ASP A 233 3.89 -7.10 6.59
CA ASP A 233 3.78 -7.73 7.91
C ASP A 233 2.32 -7.85 8.37
N GLN A 234 1.52 -6.81 8.11
CA GLN A 234 0.10 -6.78 8.47
C GLN A 234 -0.71 -7.78 7.64
N VAL A 235 -0.41 -7.92 6.33
CA VAL A 235 -1.06 -8.94 5.50
C VAL A 235 -0.69 -10.34 5.99
N VAL A 236 0.59 -10.61 6.26
CA VAL A 236 1.03 -11.92 6.77
C VAL A 236 0.36 -12.25 8.10
N ALA A 237 0.34 -11.31 9.05
CA ALA A 237 -0.34 -11.49 10.33
C ALA A 237 -1.84 -11.76 10.17
N ASN A 238 -2.50 -11.06 9.24
CA ASN A 238 -3.91 -11.28 8.93
C ASN A 238 -4.16 -12.66 8.31
N SER A 239 -3.33 -13.08 7.35
CA SER A 239 -3.40 -14.41 6.74
C SER A 239 -3.22 -15.53 7.76
N LEU A 240 -2.24 -15.42 8.66
CA LEU A 240 -2.03 -16.39 9.75
C LEU A 240 -3.21 -16.44 10.72
N LYS A 241 -3.80 -15.28 11.04
CA LYS A 241 -5.01 -15.22 11.86
C LYS A 241 -6.22 -15.88 11.19
N VAL A 242 -6.40 -15.67 9.89
CA VAL A 242 -7.46 -16.31 9.11
C VAL A 242 -7.25 -17.82 9.07
N PHE A 243 -6.02 -18.27 8.76
CA PHE A 243 -5.66 -19.68 8.77
C PHE A 243 -5.94 -20.36 10.12
N GLY A 244 -5.52 -19.73 11.22
CA GLY A 244 -5.79 -20.27 12.56
C GLY A 244 -7.28 -20.34 12.93
N LYS A 245 -8.14 -19.50 12.35
CA LYS A 245 -9.60 -19.65 12.53
C LYS A 245 -10.14 -20.85 11.78
N GLU A 246 -9.69 -21.07 10.55
CA GLU A 246 -10.14 -22.19 9.74
C GLU A 246 -9.73 -23.54 10.36
N LEU A 247 -8.52 -23.65 10.91
CA LEU A 247 -8.08 -24.85 11.63
C LEU A 247 -8.93 -25.17 12.87
N ASN A 248 -9.54 -24.18 13.51
CA ASN A 248 -10.35 -24.36 14.72
C ASN A 248 -11.85 -24.53 14.42
N ASN A 249 -12.26 -24.33 13.17
CA ASN A 249 -13.64 -24.51 12.71
C ASN A 249 -13.89 -25.91 12.11
N GLU A 250 -12.84 -26.72 11.99
CA GLU A 250 -12.87 -28.17 11.70
C GLU A 250 -12.90 -28.98 13.01
#